data_AF-A0A7V9M3P1-F1
#
_entry.id   AF-A0A7V9M3P1-F1
#
_cell.length_a   1.000
_cell.length_b   1.000
_cell.length_c   1.000
_cell.angle_alpha   90.00
_cell.angle_beta   90.00
_cell.angle_gamma   90.00
#
_symmetry.space_group_name_H-M   'P 1'
#
loop_
_entity.id
_entity.type
_entity.pdbx_description
1 polymer ?
#
loop_
_entity_poly.entity_id
_entity_poly.type
_entity_poly.pdbx_seq_one_letter_code
_entity_poly.pdbx_strand_id
1 'polypeptide(L)' 'MKTRFVSVAAILLIFSLSSFSQGLNFGVKGGASINKITGKSFKEEFTYGYHVGGYVTIGLNGKLSLQP' A
#
# COMPACT_ATOMS: atom_id res chain seq x y z
N MET A 1 -6.64 -9.95 40.96
CA MET A 1 -6.12 -8.76 40.24
C MET A 1 -4.80 -9.05 39.52
N LYS A 2 -3.78 -9.58 40.20
CA LYS A 2 -2.44 -9.86 39.61
C LYS A 2 -2.48 -10.78 38.38
N THR A 3 -3.32 -11.82 38.39
CA THR A 3 -3.48 -12.76 37.25
C THR A 3 -4.06 -12.11 36.00
N ARG A 4 -4.96 -11.13 36.12
CA ARG A 4 -5.54 -10.40 34.97
C ARG A 4 -4.50 -9.52 34.30
N PHE A 5 -3.64 -8.85 35.07
CA PHE A 5 -2.53 -8.08 34.55
C PHE A 5 -1.51 -8.96 33.81
N VAL A 6 -1.20 -10.14 34.36
CA VAL A 6 -0.31 -11.11 33.71
C VAL A 6 -0.93 -11.60 32.39
N SER A 7 -2.24 -11.88 32.35
CA SER A 7 -2.92 -12.28 31.10
C SER A 7 -2.91 -11.18 30.04
N VAL A 8 -3.14 -9.93 30.41
CA VAL A 8 -3.09 -8.80 29.47
C VAL A 8 -1.67 -8.59 28.93
N ALA A 9 -0.66 -8.64 29.81
CA ALA A 9 0.74 -8.52 29.40
C ALA A 9 1.17 -9.66 28.45
N ALA A 10 0.72 -10.89 28.71
CA ALA A 10 1.00 -12.03 27.83
C ALA A 10 0.37 -11.88 26.44
N ILE A 11 -0.86 -11.36 26.35
CA ILE A 11 -1.51 -11.09 25.07
C ILE A 11 -0.75 -10.01 24.28
N LEU A 12 -0.37 -8.91 24.92
CA LEU A 12 0.41 -7.84 24.29
C LEU A 12 1.76 -8.34 23.75
N LEU A 13 2.44 -9.23 24.47
CA LEU A 13 3.70 -9.84 24.02
C LEU A 13 3.54 -10.78 22.83
N ILE A 14 2.41 -11.46 22.69
CA ILE A 14 2.14 -12.32 21.52
C ILE A 14 1.85 -11.47 20.28
N PHE A 15 1.16 -10.34 20.45
CA PHE A 15 0.88 -9.41 19.34
C PHE A 15 2.12 -8.62 18.87
N SER A 16 3.13 -8.41 19.72
CA SER A 16 4.36 -7.75 19.28
C SER A 16 5.21 -8.63 18.35
N LEU A 17 5.14 -9.95 18.47
CA LEU A 17 5.88 -10.90 17.62
C LEU A 17 5.41 -10.88 16.16
N SER A 18 4.16 -10.52 15.87
CA SER A 18 3.62 -10.46 14.50
C SER A 18 3.94 -9.17 13.75
N SER A 19 4.48 -8.14 14.43
CA SER A 19 4.84 -6.86 13.79
C SER A 19 6.10 -6.93 12.91
N PHE A 20 6.91 -7.99 13.02
CA PHE A 20 8.14 -8.15 12.24
C PHE A 20 7.93 -8.58 10.77
N SER A 21 6.68 -8.80 10.34
CA SER A 21 6.34 -9.14 8.94
C SER A 21 6.09 -7.90 8.06
N GLN A 22 6.16 -6.70 8.62
CA GLN A 22 5.91 -5.45 7.90
C GLN A 22 7.13 -5.04 7.06
N GLY A 23 7.38 -5.76 5.97
CA GLY A 23 8.50 -5.48 5.06
C GLY A 23 8.33 -4.14 4.35
N LEU A 24 9.35 -3.28 4.42
CA LEU A 24 9.47 -2.09 3.58
C LEU A 24 10.05 -2.50 2.22
N ASN A 25 9.28 -2.26 1.16
CA ASN A 25 9.68 -2.52 -0.21
C ASN A 25 9.73 -1.21 -0.99
N PHE A 26 10.74 -1.07 -1.83
CA PHE A 26 10.89 0.10 -2.70
C PHE A 26 10.78 -0.38 -4.14
N GLY A 27 10.15 0.41 -4.98
CA GLY A 27 10.01 0.11 -6.39
C GLY A 27 9.90 1.36 -7.25
N VAL A 28 9.97 1.15 -8.55
CA VAL A 28 9.75 2.18 -9.56
C VAL A 28 8.53 1.83 -10.38
N LYS A 29 7.77 2.85 -10.77
CA LYS A 29 6.61 2.77 -11.66
C LYS A 29 6.89 3.64 -12.86
N GLY A 30 6.60 3.09 -14.03
CA GLY A 30 6.61 3.82 -15.28
C GLY A 30 5.45 3.34 -16.14
N GLY A 31 4.85 4.23 -16.89
CA GLY A 31 3.72 3.89 -17.74
C GLY A 31 3.31 5.00 -18.68
N ALA A 32 2.53 4.62 -19.69
CA ALA A 32 1.81 5.55 -20.55
C ALA A 32 0.36 5.66 -20.07
N SER A 33 -0.20 6.86 -20.11
CA SER A 33 -1.59 7.15 -19.78
C SER A 33 -2.34 7.59 -21.04
N ILE A 34 -3.47 6.93 -21.31
CA ILE A 34 -4.39 7.31 -22.38
C ILE A 34 -5.67 7.77 -21.70
N ASN A 35 -5.94 9.08 -21.77
CA ASN A 35 -7.13 9.68 -21.17
C ASN A 35 -8.09 10.13 -22.25
N LYS A 36 -9.36 9.78 -22.10
CA LYS A 36 -10.41 10.33 -22.95
C LYS A 36 -10.81 11.70 -22.39
N ILE A 37 -10.84 12.73 -23.23
CA ILE A 37 -11.31 14.05 -22.81
C ILE A 37 -12.83 14.01 -22.64
N THR A 38 -13.30 14.21 -21.41
CA THR A 38 -14.73 14.28 -21.09
C THR A 38 -15.35 15.50 -21.76
N GLY A 39 -16.44 15.30 -22.52
CA GLY A 39 -17.17 16.37 -23.21
C GLY A 39 -16.84 16.55 -24.70
N LYS A 40 -15.94 15.75 -25.27
CA LYS A 40 -15.63 15.69 -26.71
C LYS A 40 -16.10 14.37 -27.34
N SER A 41 -16.45 14.41 -28.64
CA SER A 41 -16.88 13.22 -29.38
C SER A 41 -15.75 12.20 -29.50
N PHE A 42 -16.05 10.89 -29.50
CA PHE A 42 -15.08 9.78 -29.43
C PHE A 42 -13.98 9.80 -30.52
N LYS A 43 -14.21 10.55 -31.60
CA LYS A 43 -13.31 10.68 -32.75
C LYS A 43 -12.22 11.73 -32.55
N GLU A 44 -12.36 12.62 -31.56
CA GLU A 44 -11.46 13.75 -31.34
C GLU A 44 -10.93 13.75 -29.90
N GLU A 45 -9.61 13.58 -29.81
CA GLU A 45 -8.75 13.96 -28.68
C GLU A 45 -8.74 12.99 -27.49
N PHE A 46 -8.01 11.88 -27.66
CA PHE A 46 -7.35 11.21 -26.54
C PHE A 46 -6.12 12.02 -26.14
N THR A 47 -5.92 12.24 -24.84
CA THR A 47 -4.67 12.80 -24.31
C THR A 47 -3.73 11.66 -23.96
N TYR A 48 -2.51 11.74 -24.48
CA TYR A 48 -1.44 10.82 -24.19
C TYR A 48 -0.44 11.47 -23.24
N GLY A 49 -0.02 10.72 -22.23
CA GLY A 49 1.00 11.16 -21.28
C GLY A 49 1.90 10.00 -20.90
N TYR A 50 3.11 10.33 -20.44
CA TYR A 50 4.01 9.38 -19.82
C TYR A 50 4.20 9.77 -18.35
N HIS A 51 4.22 8.79 -17.46
CA HIS A 51 4.53 8.99 -16.06
C HIS A 51 5.66 8.06 -15.63
N VAL A 52 6.51 8.56 -14.77
CA VAL A 52 7.58 7.81 -14.10
C VAL A 52 7.65 8.28 -12.66
N GLY A 53 7.79 7.35 -11.73
CA GLY A 53 7.82 7.64 -10.30
C GLY A 53 8.38 6.50 -9.48
N GLY A 54 8.80 6.79 -8.26
CA GLY A 54 9.09 5.77 -7.25
C GLY A 54 7.85 5.45 -6.42
N TYR A 55 7.86 4.32 -5.76
CA TYR A 55 6.89 4.01 -4.71
C TYR A 55 7.56 3.27 -3.55
N VAL A 56 6.98 3.43 -2.38
CA VAL A 56 7.30 2.63 -1.20
C VAL A 56 6.10 1.76 -0.90
N THR A 57 6.31 0.54 -0.44
CA THR A 57 5.25 -0.38 -0.06
C THR A 57 5.53 -0.90 1.33
N ILE A 58 4.58 -0.68 2.22
CA ILE A 58 4.61 -1.12 3.60
C ILE A 58 3.73 -2.36 3.68
N GLY A 59 4.33 -3.53 3.89
CA GLY A 59 3.58 -4.75 4.15
C GLY A 59 2.81 -4.63 5.47
N LEU A 60 1.50 -4.89 5.47
CA LEU A 60 0.71 -5.01 6.71
C LEU A 60 0.60 -6.47 7.14
N ASN A 61 0.49 -7.38 6.17
CA ASN A 61 0.49 -8.84 6.34
C ASN A 61 0.88 -9.49 5.00
N GLY A 62 1.07 -10.81 4.94
CA GLY A 62 1.47 -11.54 3.72
C GLY A 62 0.50 -11.46 2.52
N LYS A 63 -0.66 -10.78 2.66
CA LYS A 63 -1.65 -10.54 1.60
C LYS A 63 -2.02 -9.07 1.40
N LEU A 64 -1.72 -8.19 2.35
CA LEU A 64 -2.15 -6.79 2.33
C LEU A 64 -0.94 -5.87 2.51
N SER A 65 -0.86 -4.84 1.68
CA SER A 65 0.18 -3.82 1.74
C SER A 65 -0.40 -2.45 1.39
N LEU A 66 0.22 -1.41 1.94
CA LEU A 66 -0.10 -0.02 1.64
C LEU A 66 1.03 0.60 0.83
N GLN A 67 0.67 1.36 -0.19
CA GLN A 67 1.60 2.03 -1.07
C GLN A 67 1.29 3.53 -1.07
N PRO A 68 2.04 4.34 -0.30
CA PRO A 68 2.03 5.79 -0.45
C PRO A 68 2.60 6.24 -1.80
#